data_AF-A0A9E0I1P6-F1
#
_entry.id   AF-A0A9E0I1P6-F1
#
_cell.length_a   1.000
_cell.length_b   1.000
_cell.length_c   1.000
_cell.angle_alpha   90.00
_cell.angle_beta   90.00
_cell.angle_gamma   90.00
#
_symmetry.space_group_name_H-M   'P 1'
#
loop_
_entity.id
_entity.type
_entity.pdbx_description
1 polymer ?
#
loop_
_entity_poly.entity_id
_entity_poly.type
_entity_poly.pdbx_seq_one_letter_code
_entity_poly.pdbx_strand_id
1 'polypeptide(L)' 'MKAKVYRFASLLFVTIGIVLFCVMYVKNVDGRLVEALRNPLTIFIFLIPFVPAAVLSFLADRAEKKYSDAMSSTKQAQKK' A
#
# COMPACT_ATOMS: atom_id res chain seq x y z
N MET A 1 -6.64 11.28 -13.59
CA MET A 1 -6.96 11.86 -12.26
C MET A 1 -7.17 10.78 -11.19
N LYS A 2 -8.02 9.76 -11.42
CA LYS A 2 -8.30 8.69 -10.44
C LYS A 2 -7.05 7.99 -9.88
N ALA A 3 -6.11 7.57 -10.73
CA ALA A 3 -4.86 6.94 -10.30
C ALA A 3 -3.99 7.84 -9.38
N LYS A 4 -4.01 9.17 -9.60
CA LYS A 4 -3.27 10.14 -8.79
C LYS A 4 -3.88 10.28 -7.38
N VAL A 5 -5.21 10.22 -7.28
CA VAL A 5 -5.94 10.22 -6.00
C VAL A 5 -5.67 8.92 -5.23
N TYR A 6 -5.72 7.75 -5.89
CA TYR A 6 -5.39 6.48 -5.24
C TYR A 6 -3.94 6.41 -4.77
N ARG A 7 -2.99 6.94 -5.54
CA ARG A 7 -1.58 7.08 -5.11
C ARG A 7 -1.43 7.97 -3.88
N PHE A 8 -2.07 9.14 -3.88
CA PHE A 8 -1.99 10.05 -2.74
C PHE A 8 -2.66 9.47 -1.48
N ALA A 9 -3.84 8.87 -1.63
CA ALA A 9 -4.52 8.19 -0.54
C ALA A 9 -3.69 7.02 0.01
N SER A 10 -3.06 6.22 -0.86
CA SER A 10 -2.15 5.17 -0.44
C SER A 10 -1.00 5.70 0.41
N LEU A 11 -0.34 6.80 -0.01
CA LEU A 11 0.71 7.44 0.79
C LEU A 11 0.23 7.91 2.16
N LEU A 12 -0.98 8.47 2.26
CA LEU A 12 -1.60 8.84 3.53
C LEU A 12 -1.81 7.61 4.42
N PHE A 13 -2.36 6.52 3.87
CA PHE A 13 -2.56 5.28 4.63
C PHE A 13 -1.26 4.62 5.04
N VAL A 14 -0.20 4.64 4.22
CA VAL A 14 1.14 4.18 4.64
C VAL A 14 1.63 5.01 5.81
N THR A 15 1.53 6.33 5.73
CA THR A 15 1.99 7.24 6.79
C THR A 15 1.24 6.97 8.10
N ILE A 16 -0.09 6.86 8.05
CA ILE A 16 -0.91 6.51 9.21
C ILE A 16 -0.53 5.12 9.73
N GLY A 17 -0.30 4.15 8.83
CA GLY A 17 0.09 2.80 9.19
C GLY A 17 1.43 2.74 9.93
N ILE A 18 2.41 3.53 9.50
CA ILE A 18 3.70 3.68 10.20
C ILE A 18 3.47 4.25 11.60
N VAL A 19 2.67 5.31 11.73
CA VAL A 19 2.37 5.91 13.04
C VAL A 19 1.70 4.91 13.97
N LEU A 20 0.68 4.20 13.49
CA LEU A 20 -0.02 3.17 14.27
C LEU A 20 0.91 2.03 14.65
N PHE A 21 1.77 1.58 13.74
CA PHE A 21 2.80 0.58 14.01
C PHE A 21 3.74 1.04 15.12
N CYS A 22 4.24 2.28 15.07
CA CYS A 22 5.10 2.83 16.11
C CYS A 22 4.41 2.89 17.47
N VAL A 23 3.14 3.33 17.53
CA VAL A 23 2.36 3.36 18.77
C VAL A 23 2.17 1.95 19.32
N MET A 24 1.81 0.99 18.46
CA MET A 24 1.63 -0.40 18.89
C MET A 24 2.94 -1.03 19.38
N TYR A 25 4.06 -0.72 18.72
CA TYR A 25 5.39 -1.16 19.13
C TYR A 25 5.73 -0.64 20.53
N VAL A 26 5.62 0.67 20.74
CA VAL A 26 5.94 1.28 22.05
C VAL A 26 5.02 0.74 23.14
N LYS A 27 3.72 0.53 22.86
CA LYS A 27 2.74 0.11 23.88
C LYS A 27 2.73 -1.38 24.20
N ASN A 28 3.13 -2.26 23.27
CA ASN A 28 2.95 -3.72 23.42
C ASN A 28 4.26 -4.50 23.42
N VAL A 29 5.36 -3.88 23.03
CA VAL A 29 6.61 -4.60 22.77
C VAL A 29 7.76 -4.15 23.67
N ASP A 30 7.65 -3.00 24.35
CA ASP A 30 8.63 -2.52 25.35
C ASP A 30 10.11 -2.72 24.93
N GLY A 31 10.42 -2.45 23.66
CA GLY A 31 11.78 -2.62 23.11
C GLY A 31 12.12 -4.04 22.62
N ARG A 32 11.37 -5.09 22.96
CA ARG A 32 11.63 -6.49 22.59
C ARG A 32 11.07 -6.89 21.22
N LEU A 33 11.38 -6.08 20.20
CA LEU A 33 10.90 -6.25 18.81
C LEU A 33 11.16 -7.64 18.25
N VAL A 34 12.36 -8.17 18.50
CA VAL A 34 12.77 -9.49 18.04
C VAL A 34 11.94 -10.62 18.66
N GLU A 35 11.51 -10.48 19.92
CA GLU A 35 10.64 -11.48 20.57
C GLU A 35 9.21 -11.37 20.05
N ALA A 36 8.71 -10.14 19.84
CA ALA A 36 7.38 -9.90 19.26
C ALA A 36 7.27 -10.49 17.83
N LEU A 37 8.35 -10.44 17.05
CA LEU A 37 8.39 -11.04 15.71
C LEU A 37 8.44 -12.58 15.73
N ARG A 38 8.71 -13.23 16.87
CA ARG A 38 8.59 -14.70 16.98
C ARG A 38 7.14 -15.17 17.06
N ASN A 39 6.22 -14.29 17.45
CA ASN A 39 4.79 -14.61 17.44
C ASN A 39 4.18 -14.23 16.08
N PRO A 40 3.74 -15.20 15.27
CA PRO A 40 3.19 -14.93 13.95
C PRO A 40 1.94 -14.05 14.00
N LEU A 41 1.12 -14.15 15.05
CA LEU A 41 -0.07 -13.30 15.22
C LEU A 41 0.29 -11.82 15.35
N THR A 42 1.38 -11.51 16.04
CA THR A 42 1.84 -10.14 16.22
C THR A 42 2.27 -9.52 14.89
N ILE A 43 2.90 -10.31 14.01
CA ILE A 43 3.24 -9.87 12.65
C ILE A 43 1.97 -9.52 11.86
N PHE A 44 0.93 -10.36 11.92
CA PHE A 44 -0.33 -10.07 11.23
C PHE A 44 -0.98 -8.79 11.75
N ILE A 45 -1.02 -8.60 13.07
CA ILE A 45 -1.58 -7.40 13.69
C ILE A 45 -0.81 -6.14 13.26
N PHE A 46 0.51 -6.23 13.14
CA PHE A 46 1.33 -5.14 12.61
C PHE A 46 1.07 -4.82 11.15
N LEU A 47 0.63 -5.79 10.34
CA LEU A 47 0.33 -5.59 8.92
C LEU A 47 -1.08 -5.01 8.68
N ILE A 48 -2.05 -5.24 9.57
CA ILE A 48 -3.43 -4.72 9.47
C ILE A 48 -3.49 -3.24 9.08
N PRO A 49 -2.78 -2.30 9.75
CA PRO A 49 -2.88 -0.89 9.42
C PRO A 49 -2.34 -0.52 8.03
N PHE A 50 -1.58 -1.40 7.38
CA PHE A 50 -1.04 -1.21 6.03
C PHE A 50 -1.93 -1.81 4.92
N VAL A 51 -2.90 -2.66 5.28
CA VAL A 51 -3.80 -3.30 4.31
C VAL A 51 -4.53 -2.29 3.42
N PRO A 52 -5.11 -1.18 3.94
CA PRO A 52 -5.80 -0.21 3.08
C PRO A 52 -4.86 0.43 2.06
N ALA A 53 -3.61 0.73 2.45
CA ALA A 53 -2.60 1.26 1.55
C ALA A 53 -2.25 0.26 0.44
N ALA A 54 -2.05 -1.01 0.79
CA ALA A 54 -1.74 -2.06 -0.18
C ALA A 54 -2.86 -2.23 -1.22
N VAL A 55 -4.13 -2.22 -0.78
CA VAL A 55 -5.29 -2.28 -1.69
C VAL A 55 -5.33 -1.08 -2.63
N LEU A 56 -5.15 0.14 -2.10
CA LEU A 56 -5.18 1.37 -2.91
C LEU A 56 -4.03 1.45 -3.90
N SER A 57 -2.83 1.02 -3.51
CA SER A 57 -1.68 0.90 -4.42
C SER A 57 -1.97 -0.09 -5.54
N PHE A 58 -2.51 -1.27 -5.22
CA PHE A 58 -2.86 -2.26 -6.23
C PHE A 58 -3.92 -1.75 -7.22
N LEU A 59 -4.93 -1.04 -6.73
CA LEU A 59 -5.95 -0.41 -7.58
C LEU A 59 -5.36 0.71 -8.45
N ALA A 60 -4.43 1.51 -7.92
CA ALA A 60 -3.73 2.54 -8.68
C ALA A 60 -2.92 1.92 -9.82
N ASP A 61 -2.14 0.87 -9.54
CA ASP A 61 -1.31 0.18 -10.53
C ASP A 61 -2.16 -0.48 -11.63
N ARG A 62 -3.28 -1.10 -11.26
CA ARG A 62 -4.21 -1.68 -12.22
C ARG A 62 -4.84 -0.62 -13.12
N ALA A 63 -5.18 0.54 -12.56
CA ALA A 63 -5.69 1.66 -13.35
C ALA A 63 -4.62 2.17 -14.31
N GLU A 64 -3.38 2.35 -13.84
CA GLU A 64 -2.25 2.85 -14.64
C GLU A 64 -1.93 1.91 -15.82
N LYS A 65 -1.92 0.59 -15.61
CA LYS A 65 -1.77 -0.41 -16.69
C LYS A 65 -2.86 -0.27 -17.75
N LYS A 66 -4.13 -0.16 -17.35
CA LYS A 66 -5.25 -0.01 -18.29
C LYS A 66 -5.13 1.26 -19.15
N TYR A 67 -4.63 2.36 -18.58
CA TYR A 67 -4.38 3.59 -19.35
C TYR A 67 -3.20 3.41 -20.32
N SER A 68 -2.13 2.75 -19.90
CA SER A 68 -0.97 2.46 -20.76
C SER A 68 -1.35 1.60 -21.96
N ASP A 69 -2.06 0.49 -21.73
CA ASP A 69 -2.44 -0.47 -22.79
C ASP A 69 -3.40 0.16 -23.80
N ALA A 70 -4.34 0.98 -23.34
CA ALA A 70 -5.23 1.74 -24.23
C ALA A 70 -4.44 2.72 -25.11
N MET A 71 -3.46 3.43 -24.53
CA MET A 71 -2.67 4.43 -25.26
C MET A 71 -1.69 3.81 -26.27
N SER A 72 -1.11 2.64 -25.97
CA SER A 72 -0.29 1.89 -26.92
C SER A 72 -1.11 1.30 -28.07
N SER A 73 -2.35 0.87 -27.79
CA SER A 73 -3.26 0.32 -28.81
C SER A 73 -3.71 1.40 -29.80
N THR A 74 -4.00 2.62 -29.31
CA THR A 74 -4.34 3.77 -30.19
C THR A 74 -3.16 4.19 -31.07
N LYS A 75 -1.92 4.16 -30.55
CA LYS A 75 -0.72 4.49 -31.33
C LYS A 75 -0.42 3.49 -32.46
N GLN A 76 -0.76 2.22 -32.31
CA GLN A 76 -0.60 1.23 -33.38
C GLN A 76 -1.67 1.34 -34.46
N ALA A 77 -2.90 1.72 -34.09
CA ALA A 77 -3.99 1.94 -35.04
C ALA A 77 -3.79 3.18 -35.92
N GLN A 78 -3.07 4.22 -35.44
CA GLN A 78 -2.71 5.39 -36.25
C GLN A 78 -1.46 5.21 -37.12
N LYS A 79 -0.75 4.08 -37.00
CA LYS A 79 0.49 3.80 -37.75
C LYS A 79 0.30 2.77 -38.88
N LYS A 80 -0.93 2.27 -39.07
CA LYS A 80 -1.38 1.49 -40.23
C LYS A 80 -2.22 2.39 -41.13
#